data_AF-A0A804M5E1-F1
#
_entry.id   AF-A0A804M5E1-F1
#
_cell.length_a   1.000
_cell.length_b   1.000
_cell.length_c   1.000
_cell.angle_alpha   90.00
_cell.angle_beta   90.00
_cell.angle_gamma   90.00
#
_symmetry.space_group_name_H-M   'P 1'
#
loop_
_entity.id
_entity.type
_entity.pdbx_description
1 polymer ?
#
loop_
_entity_poly.entity_id
_entity_poly.type
_entity_poly.pdbx_seq_one_letter_code
_entity_poly.pdbx_strand_id
1 'polypeptide(L)'
;MKVPVLLLLVSLCFSLALAWQTDTESGSGRPYHYGEESFRHWTRSRQGRFRVLERFTHELLEDAVGNYRVAELEAAPRAFLQPSHYDADEVMFVKEGEGVIVLLRGGKRESFCVREGDVMVIPAGAVVYSANTHQSEWFRVVMLLSPVVSTSGRFEEFFPIGGESPESFLSVFSDDVIQASFNTRREEWEKVFEKQSKGEITTASEEQIRELSRSCSRGGRSSRSEGGDSGSSSSKWEIKPSSLTDKKPTHSNSHGRHYEITGDECPHLRLLDMDVGLANIARGSMMAPSYNTRANKIAIVLKGQGYFEMACPHVSGGRSSPRRERGHGREEEEEREEEQGGGGGQKSRSYRQVKSRIREGSVIVIPAGHPTALVAGEAAGVRGGRGAAGGPCHRSTEGRRLPARAPEPQGLVGVSSACLRCSGRSSASRPRRSRPPRW
;
A
#
# COMPACT_ATOMS: atom_id res chain seq x y z
N MET A 1 11.21 -15.84 -21.10
CA MET A 1 10.06 -16.52 -20.44
C MET A 1 8.88 -15.54 -20.39
N LYS A 2 7.66 -16.00 -20.64
CA LYS A 2 6.43 -15.17 -20.68
C LYS A 2 5.84 -15.11 -19.26
N VAL A 3 5.63 -13.93 -18.70
CA VAL A 3 5.35 -13.77 -17.25
C VAL A 3 3.98 -13.10 -17.04
N PRO A 4 3.08 -13.63 -16.18
CA PRO A 4 1.84 -12.97 -15.80
C PRO A 4 2.12 -11.63 -15.09
N VAL A 5 1.10 -10.76 -15.00
CA VAL A 5 1.20 -9.54 -14.19
C VAL A 5 0.71 -9.84 -12.78
N LEU A 6 1.55 -9.58 -11.78
CA LEU A 6 1.20 -9.67 -10.38
C LEU A 6 1.18 -8.26 -9.78
N LEU A 7 0.09 -7.91 -9.10
CA LEU A 7 -0.15 -6.59 -8.52
C LEU A 7 -0.52 -6.72 -7.04
N LEU A 8 0.17 -5.97 -6.19
CA LEU A 8 -0.28 -5.69 -4.83
C LEU A 8 -1.21 -4.47 -4.90
N LEU A 9 -2.39 -4.58 -4.30
CA LEU A 9 -3.41 -3.54 -4.27
C LEU A 9 -3.64 -3.15 -2.81
N VAL A 10 -3.39 -1.89 -2.44
CA VAL A 10 -3.79 -1.36 -1.14
C VAL A 10 -4.96 -0.40 -1.33
N SER A 11 -6.11 -0.74 -0.77
CA SER A 11 -7.34 0.06 -0.84
C SER A 11 -7.47 0.88 0.44
N LEU A 12 -7.59 2.19 0.29
CA LEU A 12 -7.66 3.20 1.36
C LEU A 12 -9.09 3.72 1.44
N CYS A 13 -9.83 3.35 2.48
CA CYS A 13 -11.28 3.50 2.54
C CYS A 13 -11.79 4.86 3.08
N PHE A 14 -10.89 5.83 3.25
CA PHE A 14 -11.17 7.12 3.91
C PHE A 14 -12.48 7.75 3.43
N SER A 15 -13.35 8.01 4.41
CA SER A 15 -14.52 8.85 4.21
C SER A 15 -14.08 10.32 4.21
N LEU A 16 -13.62 10.84 3.07
CA LEU A 16 -13.30 12.26 2.97
C LEU A 16 -14.56 13.10 3.16
N ALA A 17 -14.50 13.97 4.18
CA ALA A 17 -15.28 15.19 4.24
C ALA A 17 -14.89 16.09 3.05
N LEU A 18 -15.89 16.82 2.56
CA LEU A 18 -15.92 17.68 1.37
C LEU A 18 -14.60 18.44 1.12
N ALA A 19 -13.94 18.18 -0.01
CA ALA A 19 -12.91 19.06 -0.56
C ALA A 19 -13.58 20.18 -1.38
N TRP A 20 -13.18 21.43 -1.13
CA TRP A 20 -13.51 22.60 -1.95
C TRP A 20 -12.49 22.73 -3.07
N GLN A 21 -12.99 23.15 -4.23
CA GLN A 21 -12.26 23.23 -5.49
C GLN A 21 -11.37 24.49 -5.47
N THR A 22 -10.07 24.34 -5.62
CA THR A 22 -9.16 25.42 -6.03
C THR A 22 -8.60 25.09 -7.39
N ASP A 23 -8.92 25.91 -8.39
CA ASP A 23 -8.32 25.87 -9.72
C ASP A 23 -6.91 26.47 -9.64
N THR A 24 -5.87 25.67 -9.93
CA THR A 24 -4.52 26.15 -10.24
C THR A 24 -3.87 25.31 -11.33
N GLU A 25 -2.92 25.90 -12.06
CA GLU A 25 -2.42 25.40 -13.33
C GLU A 25 -1.57 24.12 -13.25
N SER A 26 -1.84 23.25 -14.23
CA SER A 26 -1.32 21.89 -14.46
C SER A 26 0.21 21.81 -14.60
N GLY A 27 0.85 21.08 -13.68
CA GLY A 27 2.17 20.49 -13.90
C GLY A 27 2.11 19.37 -14.95
N SER A 28 2.97 19.42 -15.97
CA SER A 28 3.03 18.43 -17.05
C SER A 28 3.58 17.08 -16.55
N GLY A 29 2.72 16.22 -16.01
CA GLY A 29 3.08 14.88 -15.54
C GLY A 29 2.03 13.83 -15.89
N ARG A 30 2.36 12.54 -15.67
CA ARG A 30 1.39 11.43 -15.64
C ARG A 30 0.97 11.23 -14.17
N PRO A 31 -0.02 11.98 -13.64
CA PRO A 31 -0.26 12.10 -12.20
C PRO A 31 -0.49 10.74 -11.52
N TYR A 32 -1.10 9.80 -12.22
CA TYR A 32 -1.52 8.51 -11.67
C TYR A 32 -0.50 7.38 -11.82
N HIS A 33 0.68 7.64 -12.39
CA HIS A 33 1.70 6.61 -12.65
C HIS A 33 3.08 7.08 -12.25
N TYR A 34 3.72 6.31 -11.38
CA TYR A 34 5.10 6.49 -10.96
C TYR A 34 5.91 5.28 -11.40
N GLY A 35 6.97 5.53 -12.17
CA GLY A 35 7.90 4.48 -12.56
C GLY A 35 8.95 4.23 -11.49
N GLU A 36 9.84 3.28 -11.77
CA GLU A 36 10.95 2.95 -10.88
C GLU A 36 11.89 4.14 -10.63
N GLU A 37 11.98 5.05 -11.59
CA GLU A 37 12.75 6.30 -11.52
C GLU A 37 12.26 7.26 -10.43
N SER A 38 11.02 7.11 -9.96
CA SER A 38 10.43 7.92 -8.89
C SER A 38 10.81 7.44 -7.49
N PHE A 39 11.58 6.35 -7.36
CA PHE A 39 12.09 5.90 -6.07
C PHE A 39 13.42 6.56 -5.73
N ARG A 40 13.56 6.99 -4.48
CA ARG A 40 14.81 7.52 -3.91
C ARG A 40 15.39 6.52 -2.92
N HIS A 41 16.70 6.36 -2.93
CA HIS A 41 17.38 5.52 -1.96
C HIS A 41 17.40 6.24 -0.61
N TRP A 42 16.81 5.60 0.39
CA TRP A 42 16.92 6.04 1.78
C TRP A 42 18.16 5.42 2.41
N THR A 43 18.37 4.12 2.19
CA THR A 43 19.63 3.45 2.50
C THR A 43 20.07 2.51 1.39
N ARG A 44 21.39 2.35 1.27
CA ARG A 44 22.00 1.45 0.27
C ARG A 44 23.34 0.95 0.79
N SER A 45 23.44 -0.36 0.95
CA SER A 45 24.68 -1.05 1.28
C SER A 45 24.92 -2.20 0.30
N ARG A 46 25.99 -2.97 0.53
CA ARG A 46 26.24 -4.21 -0.22
C ARG A 46 25.27 -5.34 0.17
N GLN A 47 24.67 -5.22 1.35
CA GLN A 47 23.79 -6.21 1.97
C GLN A 47 22.31 -5.91 1.74
N GLY A 48 21.97 -4.74 1.22
CA GLY A 48 20.60 -4.42 0.88
C GLY A 48 20.39 -3.00 0.44
N ARG A 49 19.13 -2.68 0.13
CA ARG A 49 18.68 -1.33 -0.18
C ARG A 49 17.28 -1.11 0.35
N PHE A 50 17.05 0.09 0.86
CA PHE A 50 15.73 0.60 1.20
C PHE A 50 15.47 1.82 0.32
N ARG A 51 14.40 1.76 -0.47
CA ARG A 51 14.02 2.84 -1.38
C ARG A 51 12.58 3.24 -1.15
N VAL A 52 12.29 4.54 -1.24
CA VAL A 52 10.97 5.08 -0.99
C VAL A 52 10.55 5.94 -2.16
N LEU A 53 9.31 5.77 -2.58
CA LEU A 53 8.70 6.55 -3.64
C LEU A 53 8.65 8.02 -3.22
N GLU A 54 8.87 8.91 -4.18
CA GLU A 54 8.56 10.33 -4.04
C GLU A 54 7.12 10.53 -3.55
N ARG A 55 6.90 11.63 -2.82
CA ARG A 55 5.59 11.95 -2.23
C ARG A 55 4.55 12.20 -3.32
N PHE A 56 3.30 11.82 -3.07
CA PHE A 56 2.17 12.10 -3.94
C PHE A 56 1.74 13.57 -3.79
N THR A 57 2.48 14.48 -4.43
CA THR A 57 2.30 15.94 -4.33
C THR A 57 1.46 16.55 -5.44
N HIS A 58 0.99 15.75 -6.39
CA HIS A 58 0.12 16.25 -7.45
C HIS A 58 -1.26 16.58 -6.85
N GLU A 59 -1.83 17.73 -7.20
CA GLU A 59 -3.13 18.22 -6.68
C GLU A 59 -4.26 17.19 -6.77
N LEU A 60 -4.34 16.46 -7.90
CA LEU A 60 -5.31 15.37 -8.12
C LEU A 60 -5.17 14.17 -7.17
N LEU A 61 -4.06 14.07 -6.44
CA LEU A 61 -3.70 12.94 -5.58
C LEU A 61 -3.45 13.31 -4.13
N GLU A 62 -3.13 14.57 -3.82
CA GLU A 62 -2.69 14.99 -2.48
C GLU A 62 -3.74 14.65 -1.41
N ASP A 63 -5.00 15.02 -1.63
CA ASP A 63 -6.09 14.68 -0.70
C ASP A 63 -6.37 13.18 -0.62
N ALA A 64 -6.17 12.46 -1.73
CA ALA A 64 -6.55 11.06 -1.85
C ALA A 64 -5.52 10.12 -1.22
N VAL A 65 -4.24 10.39 -1.44
CA VAL A 65 -3.12 9.52 -1.08
C VAL A 65 -1.86 10.26 -0.62
N GLY A 66 -1.87 11.60 -0.55
CA GLY A 66 -0.72 12.43 -0.22
C GLY A 66 -0.07 12.13 1.13
N ASN A 67 -0.85 11.59 2.07
CA ASN A 67 -0.36 11.18 3.38
C ASN A 67 0.33 9.82 3.39
N TYR A 68 0.30 9.02 2.33
CA TYR A 68 0.93 7.69 2.32
C TYR A 68 2.24 7.67 1.57
N ARG A 69 3.09 6.69 1.90
CA ARG A 69 4.36 6.45 1.20
C ARG A 69 4.51 4.99 0.82
N VAL A 70 5.00 4.75 -0.38
CA VAL A 70 5.34 3.40 -0.85
C VAL A 70 6.84 3.21 -0.69
N ALA A 71 7.24 2.12 -0.05
CA ALA A 71 8.63 1.77 0.17
C ALA A 71 8.92 0.33 -0.25
N GLU A 72 10.17 0.07 -0.60
CA GLU A 72 10.67 -1.25 -0.93
C GLU A 72 11.99 -1.52 -0.21
N LEU A 73 12.04 -2.66 0.46
CA LEU A 73 13.24 -3.20 1.09
C LEU A 73 13.72 -4.43 0.32
N GLU A 74 15.02 -4.47 0.04
CA GLU A 74 15.70 -5.66 -0.47
C GLU A 74 16.88 -5.99 0.44
N ALA A 75 16.88 -7.21 0.94
CA ALA A 75 17.89 -7.73 1.86
C ALA A 75 18.57 -8.95 1.21
N ALA A 76 19.87 -8.87 1.02
CA ALA A 76 20.70 -9.95 0.50
C ALA A 76 20.68 -11.16 1.47
N PRO A 77 21.11 -12.35 1.03
CA PRO A 77 21.23 -13.50 1.91
C PRO A 77 22.05 -13.16 3.17
N ARG A 78 21.54 -13.56 4.34
CA ARG A 78 22.15 -13.26 5.65
C ARG A 78 22.25 -11.77 5.99
N ALA A 79 21.47 -10.91 5.34
CA ALA A 79 21.41 -9.51 5.74
C ALA A 79 20.67 -9.33 7.07
N PHE A 80 21.18 -8.44 7.93
CA PHE A 80 20.57 -8.00 9.17
C PHE A 80 20.29 -6.51 9.09
N LEU A 81 19.03 -6.14 9.28
CA LEU A 81 18.60 -4.76 9.45
C LEU A 81 18.58 -4.46 10.94
N GLN A 82 19.31 -3.42 11.33
CA GLN A 82 19.41 -3.06 12.74
C GLN A 82 18.10 -2.48 13.29
N PRO A 83 17.92 -2.45 14.62
CA PRO A 83 16.73 -1.89 15.24
C PRO A 83 16.51 -0.42 14.89
N SER A 84 15.29 -0.10 14.47
CA SER A 84 14.80 1.26 14.26
C SER A 84 13.28 1.31 14.47
N HIS A 85 12.70 2.50 14.49
CA HIS A 85 11.24 2.66 14.41
C HIS A 85 10.89 3.84 13.52
N TYR A 86 9.70 3.81 12.92
CA TYR A 86 9.15 4.93 12.16
C TYR A 86 8.06 5.67 12.95
N ASP A 87 7.91 6.96 12.69
CA ASP A 87 6.68 7.71 13.03
C ASP A 87 5.56 7.45 12.00
N ALA A 88 5.44 6.20 11.56
CA ALA A 88 4.45 5.72 10.61
C ALA A 88 4.03 4.29 10.91
N ASP A 89 2.74 3.98 10.74
CA ASP A 89 2.28 2.59 10.68
C ASP A 89 2.74 1.97 9.35
N GLU A 90 3.17 0.72 9.38
CA GLU A 90 3.68 0.00 8.22
C GLU A 90 2.77 -1.16 7.86
N VAL A 91 2.22 -1.16 6.65
CA VAL A 91 1.57 -2.32 6.06
C VAL A 91 2.57 -2.98 5.11
N MET A 92 3.23 -4.03 5.59
CA MET A 92 4.22 -4.77 4.81
C MET A 92 3.61 -5.95 4.07
N PHE A 93 4.16 -6.25 2.90
CA PHE A 93 3.89 -7.44 2.10
C PHE A 93 5.22 -8.06 1.68
N VAL A 94 5.44 -9.33 2.01
CA VAL A 94 6.63 -10.06 1.56
C VAL A 94 6.46 -10.45 0.10
N LYS A 95 7.22 -9.77 -0.77
CA LYS A 95 7.21 -9.97 -2.22
C LYS A 95 7.98 -11.22 -2.64
N GLU A 96 9.10 -11.51 -1.97
CA GLU A 96 10.01 -12.61 -2.35
C GLU A 96 10.81 -13.08 -1.13
N GLY A 97 11.04 -14.38 -1.03
CA GLY A 97 11.89 -15.01 -0.02
C GLY A 97 11.23 -15.17 1.35
N GLU A 98 12.07 -15.41 2.35
CA GLU A 98 11.68 -15.59 3.75
C GLU A 98 12.63 -14.84 4.68
N GLY A 99 12.13 -14.50 5.86
CA GLY A 99 12.90 -13.77 6.86
C GLY A 99 12.27 -13.83 8.24
N VAL A 100 12.96 -13.20 9.18
CA VAL A 100 12.47 -13.00 10.55
C VAL A 100 12.29 -11.51 10.79
N ILE A 101 11.15 -11.14 11.35
CA ILE A 101 10.85 -9.79 11.82
C ILE A 101 10.67 -9.84 13.32
N VAL A 102 11.35 -8.96 14.04
CA VAL A 102 11.26 -8.88 15.49
C VAL A 102 10.78 -7.50 15.88
N LEU A 103 9.75 -7.47 16.73
CA LEU A 103 9.17 -6.26 17.28
C LEU A 103 9.46 -6.16 18.76
N LEU A 104 9.86 -4.97 19.22
CA LEU A 104 9.94 -4.60 20.62
C LEU A 104 8.83 -3.58 20.92
N ARG A 105 7.80 -4.01 21.66
CA ARG A 105 6.63 -3.18 21.95
C ARG A 105 6.05 -3.54 23.32
N GLY A 106 5.69 -2.54 24.12
CA GLY A 106 5.02 -2.76 25.42
C GLY A 106 5.84 -3.65 26.38
N GLY A 107 7.18 -3.53 26.34
CA GLY A 107 8.09 -4.35 27.15
C GLY A 107 8.22 -5.81 26.70
N LYS A 108 7.64 -6.20 25.56
CA LYS A 108 7.72 -7.55 25.01
C LYS A 108 8.57 -7.58 23.74
N ARG A 109 9.26 -8.70 23.55
CA ARG A 109 9.94 -9.07 22.30
C ARG A 109 9.09 -10.12 21.60
N GLU A 110 8.64 -9.81 20.39
CA GLU A 110 7.81 -10.70 19.57
C GLU A 110 8.55 -10.98 18.27
N SER A 111 8.84 -12.24 17.97
CA SER A 111 9.57 -12.67 16.77
C SER A 111 8.64 -13.43 15.82
N PHE A 112 8.66 -13.07 14.54
CA PHE A 112 7.77 -13.60 13.51
C PHE A 112 8.55 -14.12 12.32
N CYS A 113 8.30 -15.37 11.93
CA CYS A 113 8.79 -15.90 10.67
C CYS A 113 7.82 -15.54 9.56
N VAL A 114 8.33 -14.87 8.53
CA VAL A 114 7.54 -14.38 7.39
C VAL A 114 8.08 -14.95 6.09
N ARG A 115 7.19 -15.13 5.11
CA ARG A 115 7.51 -15.66 3.79
C ARG A 115 6.71 -14.97 2.70
N GLU A 116 7.09 -15.20 1.44
CA GLU A 116 6.36 -14.71 0.27
C GLU A 116 4.83 -14.86 0.41
N GLY A 117 4.13 -13.73 0.23
CA GLY A 117 2.68 -13.65 0.33
C GLY A 117 2.15 -13.22 1.70
N ASP A 118 2.99 -13.15 2.73
CA ASP A 118 2.57 -12.69 4.05
C ASP A 118 2.39 -11.16 4.10
N VAL A 119 1.30 -10.72 4.72
CA VAL A 119 1.02 -9.34 5.09
C VAL A 119 1.14 -9.18 6.60
N MET A 120 1.78 -8.12 7.06
CA MET A 120 1.88 -7.80 8.48
C MET A 120 1.73 -6.30 8.68
N VAL A 121 1.08 -5.90 9.78
CA VAL A 121 0.98 -4.48 10.17
C VAL A 121 1.89 -4.24 11.36
N ILE A 122 2.83 -3.31 11.21
CA ILE A 122 3.76 -2.88 12.26
C ILE A 122 3.29 -1.48 12.71
N PRO A 123 2.85 -1.33 13.97
CA PRO A 123 2.38 -0.02 14.44
C PRO A 123 3.49 1.01 14.54
N ALA A 124 3.15 2.27 14.32
CA ALA A 124 4.07 3.39 14.51
C ALA A 124 4.74 3.36 15.90
N GLY A 125 6.04 3.67 15.93
CA GLY A 125 6.84 3.67 17.15
C GLY A 125 7.22 2.29 17.69
N ALA A 126 6.78 1.19 17.09
CA ALA A 126 7.29 -0.14 17.44
C ALA A 126 8.73 -0.27 16.92
N VAL A 127 9.68 -0.62 17.80
CA VAL A 127 11.06 -0.87 17.36
C VAL A 127 11.10 -2.21 16.64
N VAL A 128 11.47 -2.16 15.36
CA VAL A 128 11.57 -3.31 14.47
C VAL A 128 13.03 -3.56 14.10
N TYR A 129 13.42 -4.82 14.06
CA TYR A 129 14.60 -5.28 13.33
C TYR A 129 14.27 -6.54 12.56
N SER A 130 15.02 -6.82 11.51
CA SER A 130 14.75 -7.97 10.67
C SER A 130 16.01 -8.63 10.14
N ALA A 131 15.88 -9.89 9.73
CA ALA A 131 16.98 -10.63 9.12
C ALA A 131 16.46 -11.46 7.96
N ASN A 132 17.20 -11.43 6.85
CA ASN A 132 17.09 -12.47 5.83
C ASN A 132 17.84 -13.69 6.35
N THR A 133 17.09 -14.74 6.72
CA THR A 133 17.64 -15.97 7.30
C THR A 133 18.11 -16.97 6.23
N HIS A 134 17.88 -16.68 4.95
CA HIS A 134 18.25 -17.57 3.86
C HIS A 134 19.74 -17.46 3.50
N GLN A 135 20.32 -18.55 3.00
CA GLN A 135 21.74 -18.61 2.63
C GLN A 135 22.02 -18.12 1.21
N SER A 136 21.03 -18.15 0.32
CA SER A 136 21.22 -17.89 -1.11
C SER A 136 20.13 -17.03 -1.76
N GLU A 137 19.01 -16.77 -1.08
CA GLU A 137 17.86 -16.09 -1.68
C GLU A 137 17.71 -14.68 -1.11
N TRP A 138 17.22 -13.77 -1.93
CA TRP A 138 16.90 -12.42 -1.52
C TRP A 138 15.59 -12.40 -0.76
N PHE A 139 15.52 -11.54 0.25
CA PHE A 139 14.29 -11.22 0.95
C PHE A 139 13.84 -9.84 0.49
N ARG A 140 12.65 -9.74 -0.08
CA ARG A 140 12.11 -8.49 -0.61
C ARG A 140 10.74 -8.19 -0.03
N VAL A 141 10.58 -6.96 0.45
CA VAL A 141 9.37 -6.49 1.11
C VAL A 141 8.92 -5.20 0.45
N VAL A 142 7.61 -5.09 0.20
CA VAL A 142 6.95 -3.86 -0.22
C VAL A 142 6.13 -3.36 0.95
N MET A 143 6.21 -2.06 1.23
CA MET A 143 5.54 -1.43 2.37
C MET A 143 4.68 -0.27 1.90
N LEU A 144 3.48 -0.15 2.47
CA LEU A 144 2.77 1.11 2.52
C LEU A 144 2.92 1.69 3.93
N LEU A 145 3.48 2.88 4.01
CA LEU A 145 3.69 3.61 5.24
C LEU A 145 2.58 4.66 5.38
N SER A 146 2.01 4.72 6.58
CA SER A 146 0.98 5.68 7.01
C SER A 146 1.55 6.50 8.17
N PRO A 147 2.25 7.61 7.89
CA PRO A 147 2.77 8.53 8.90
C PRO A 147 1.67 8.96 9.87
N VAL A 148 1.98 8.97 11.17
CA VAL A 148 1.01 9.34 12.21
C VAL A 148 0.86 10.85 12.36
N VAL A 149 1.85 11.60 11.90
CA VAL A 149 1.82 13.06 11.87
C VAL A 149 1.16 13.51 10.57
N SER A 150 0.28 14.52 10.63
CA SER A 150 -0.35 15.11 9.44
C SER A 150 0.67 15.98 8.67
N THR A 151 1.63 15.34 8.03
CA THR A 151 2.80 15.96 7.42
C THR A 151 2.89 15.65 5.92
N SER A 152 1.79 15.69 5.17
CA SER A 152 1.77 15.47 3.71
C SER A 152 2.72 14.33 3.25
N GLY A 153 2.64 13.17 3.94
CA GLY A 153 3.43 11.98 3.66
C GLY A 153 4.90 12.00 4.12
N ARG A 154 5.31 12.91 5.00
CA ARG A 154 6.65 12.87 5.62
C ARG A 154 6.65 11.93 6.83
N PHE A 155 7.73 11.18 6.95
CA PHE A 155 8.01 10.31 8.08
C PHE A 155 9.53 10.24 8.24
N GLU A 156 9.98 9.85 9.41
CA GLU A 156 11.38 9.71 9.77
C GLU A 156 11.65 8.34 10.39
N GLU A 157 12.90 7.88 10.24
CA GLU A 157 13.41 6.67 10.86
C GLU A 157 14.27 7.01 12.07
N PHE A 158 13.96 6.41 13.21
CA PHE A 158 14.62 6.69 14.47
C PHE A 158 15.44 5.47 14.93
N PHE A 159 16.77 5.64 14.95
CA PHE A 159 17.70 4.59 15.34
C PHE A 159 18.07 4.71 16.83
N PRO A 160 17.70 3.76 17.71
CA PRO A 160 18.15 3.75 19.10
C PRO A 160 19.63 3.38 19.24
N ILE A 161 20.18 2.65 18.26
CA ILE A 161 21.57 2.21 18.23
C ILE A 161 22.13 2.63 16.87
N GLY A 162 23.29 3.28 16.88
CA GLY A 162 23.89 3.88 15.70
C GLY A 162 25.26 4.46 16.05
N GLY A 163 26.00 4.83 15.01
CA GLY A 163 27.33 5.45 15.10
C GLY A 163 27.31 6.73 14.29
N GLU A 164 28.25 6.90 13.34
CA GLU A 164 28.21 8.06 12.43
C GLU A 164 27.11 7.94 11.37
N SER A 165 26.79 6.72 10.92
CA SER A 165 25.79 6.49 9.88
C SER A 165 25.15 5.10 10.03
N PRO A 166 23.89 4.99 10.48
CA PRO A 166 23.04 6.10 10.93
C PRO A 166 23.44 6.56 12.34
N GLU A 167 23.14 7.82 12.64
CA GLU A 167 23.29 8.39 13.97
C GLU A 167 22.20 7.85 14.92
N SER A 168 22.57 7.49 16.14
CA SER A 168 21.58 7.16 17.17
C SER A 168 20.91 8.43 17.67
N PHE A 169 19.59 8.45 17.80
CA PHE A 169 18.90 9.60 18.42
C PHE A 169 19.32 9.83 19.89
N LEU A 170 19.98 8.85 20.52
CA LEU A 170 20.52 9.01 21.88
C LEU A 170 21.71 9.99 21.93
N SER A 171 22.38 10.26 20.81
CA SER A 171 23.51 11.20 20.74
C SER A 171 23.14 12.65 21.05
N VAL A 172 21.86 13.01 20.87
CA VAL A 172 21.37 14.39 21.04
C VAL A 172 21.12 14.73 22.51
N PHE A 173 20.94 13.73 23.38
CA PHE A 173 20.72 13.97 24.81
C PHE A 173 22.03 14.27 25.52
N SER A 174 22.00 15.18 26.48
CA SER A 174 23.15 15.47 27.33
C SER A 174 23.60 14.22 28.10
N ASP A 175 24.90 14.14 28.36
CA ASP A 175 25.51 13.04 29.12
C ASP A 175 24.83 12.82 30.49
N ASP A 176 24.42 13.89 31.18
CA ASP A 176 23.70 13.82 32.46
C ASP A 176 22.37 13.06 32.34
N VAL A 177 21.64 13.28 31.24
CA VAL A 177 20.36 12.61 30.95
C VAL A 177 20.59 11.13 30.66
N ILE A 178 21.59 10.81 29.83
CA ILE A 178 21.93 9.41 29.49
C ILE A 178 22.41 8.66 30.74
N GLN A 179 23.31 9.26 31.52
CA GLN A 179 23.82 8.68 32.76
C GLN A 179 22.70 8.44 33.78
N ALA A 180 21.79 9.40 33.97
CA ALA A 180 20.65 9.23 34.87
C ALA A 180 19.64 8.18 34.35
N SER A 181 19.43 8.10 33.04
CA SER A 181 18.46 7.18 32.43
C SER A 181 18.92 5.72 32.49
N PHE A 182 20.19 5.44 32.18
CA PHE A 182 20.75 4.09 32.24
C PHE A 182 21.22 3.71 33.65
N ASN A 183 21.43 4.70 34.54
CA ASN A 183 22.04 4.52 35.86
C ASN A 183 23.43 3.88 35.76
N THR A 184 24.22 4.35 34.80
CA THR A 184 25.49 3.75 34.37
C THR A 184 26.54 4.82 34.13
N ARG A 185 27.82 4.54 34.40
CA ARG A 185 28.93 5.47 34.12
C ARG A 185 29.10 5.69 32.61
N ARG A 186 29.58 6.89 32.23
CA ARG A 186 29.89 7.29 30.84
C ARG A 186 30.64 6.22 30.04
N GLU A 187 31.77 5.77 30.56
CA GLU A 187 32.66 4.80 29.91
C GLU A 187 32.00 3.46 29.59
N GLU A 188 30.91 3.10 30.26
CA GLU A 188 30.23 1.83 30.06
C GLU A 188 29.19 1.94 28.94
N TRP A 189 28.46 3.06 28.84
CA TRP A 189 27.49 3.25 27.76
C TRP A 189 28.14 3.72 26.46
N GLU A 190 29.20 4.54 26.50
CA GLU A 190 29.96 4.95 25.30
C GLU A 190 30.48 3.73 24.53
N LYS A 191 31.01 2.72 25.24
CA LYS A 191 31.47 1.45 24.65
C LYS A 191 30.37 0.65 23.93
N VAL A 192 29.10 0.89 24.22
CA VAL A 192 27.96 0.24 23.56
C VAL A 192 27.65 0.94 22.25
N PHE A 193 27.67 2.28 22.21
CA PHE A 193 27.31 3.07 21.04
C PHE A 193 28.47 3.22 20.04
N GLU A 194 29.72 3.35 20.49
CA GLU A 194 30.90 3.47 19.60
C GLU A 194 31.10 2.26 18.67
N LYS A 195 30.55 1.10 19.03
CA LYS A 195 30.80 -0.16 18.30
C LYS A 195 29.98 -0.32 17.02
N GLN A 196 29.00 0.55 16.75
CA GLN A 196 28.08 0.36 15.63
C GLN A 196 28.27 1.39 14.52
N SER A 197 29.29 1.20 13.68
CA SER A 197 29.56 2.01 12.49
C SER A 197 29.34 1.26 11.16
N LYS A 198 28.67 0.10 11.20
CA LYS A 198 28.57 -0.81 10.04
C LYS A 198 27.43 -0.48 9.07
N GLY A 199 26.70 0.61 9.30
CA GLY A 199 25.53 0.99 8.52
C GLY A 199 24.24 0.29 8.95
N GLU A 200 23.12 0.67 8.31
CA GLU A 200 21.77 0.19 8.62
C GLU A 200 21.55 -1.30 8.29
N ILE A 201 22.16 -1.77 7.20
CA ILE A 201 22.02 -3.14 6.70
C ILE A 201 23.39 -3.80 6.68
N THR A 202 23.56 -4.79 7.55
CA THR A 202 24.83 -5.49 7.80
C THR A 202 24.69 -6.98 7.51
N THR A 203 25.78 -7.75 7.69
CA THR A 203 25.74 -9.21 7.57
C THR A 203 25.52 -9.84 8.95
N ALA A 204 24.53 -10.72 9.08
CA ALA A 204 24.32 -11.57 10.25
C ALA A 204 25.30 -12.75 10.27
N SER A 205 25.79 -13.11 11.46
CA SER A 205 26.49 -14.38 11.66
C SER A 205 25.51 -15.56 11.60
N GLU A 206 26.04 -16.76 11.41
CA GLU A 206 25.23 -17.98 11.39
C GLU A 206 24.56 -18.24 12.74
N GLU A 207 25.22 -17.91 13.84
CA GLU A 207 24.65 -18.00 15.20
C GLU A 207 23.49 -17.03 15.37
N GLN A 208 23.65 -15.78 14.90
CA GLN A 208 22.57 -14.78 14.95
C GLN A 208 21.34 -15.25 14.18
N ILE A 209 21.52 -15.73 12.94
CA ILE A 209 20.43 -16.27 12.12
C ILE A 209 19.75 -17.44 12.83
N ARG A 210 20.55 -18.38 13.35
CA ARG A 210 20.03 -19.58 14.02
C ARG A 210 19.19 -19.21 15.24
N GLU A 211 19.60 -18.25 16.05
CA GLU A 211 18.84 -17.78 17.21
C GLU A 211 17.55 -17.04 16.81
N LEU A 212 17.60 -16.22 15.75
CA LEU A 212 16.41 -15.55 15.21
C LEU A 212 15.39 -16.53 14.66
N SER A 213 15.83 -17.51 13.86
CA SER A 213 14.96 -18.55 13.29
C SER A 213 14.37 -19.48 14.35
N ARG A 214 15.11 -19.78 15.43
CA ARG A 214 14.60 -20.63 16.53
C ARG A 214 13.52 -19.97 17.37
N SER A 215 13.62 -18.66 17.56
CA SER A 215 12.73 -17.89 18.45
C SER A 215 11.50 -17.32 17.75
N CYS A 216 11.43 -17.43 16.41
CA CYS A 216 10.31 -16.91 15.64
C CYS A 216 9.06 -17.80 15.77
N SER A 217 7.88 -17.17 15.75
CA SER A 217 6.59 -17.85 15.63
C SER A 217 6.05 -17.71 14.21
N ARG A 218 5.37 -18.74 13.69
CA ARG A 218 4.57 -18.67 12.46
C ARG A 218 3.11 -18.53 12.86
N GLY A 219 2.52 -17.38 12.55
CA GLY A 219 1.09 -17.13 12.78
C GLY A 219 0.23 -18.10 11.97
N GLY A 220 -0.06 -19.28 12.53
CA GLY A 220 -0.88 -20.28 11.84
C GLY A 220 -0.81 -21.72 12.33
N ARG A 221 0.10 -22.09 13.22
CA ARG A 221 0.08 -23.41 13.88
C ARG A 221 0.53 -23.27 15.33
N SER A 222 -0.42 -23.22 16.25
CA SER A 222 -0.21 -23.84 17.54
C SER A 222 0.27 -25.26 17.24
N SER A 223 1.47 -25.61 17.66
CA SER A 223 1.84 -27.00 17.83
C SER A 223 0.70 -27.68 18.57
N ARG A 224 0.12 -28.74 17.97
CA ARG A 224 -0.57 -29.77 18.72
C ARG A 224 0.47 -30.40 19.65
N SER A 225 0.73 -29.73 20.77
CA SER A 225 1.09 -30.44 21.99
C SER A 225 -0.22 -30.92 22.56
N GLU A 226 -0.47 -32.22 22.44
CA GLU A 226 -1.47 -32.89 23.27
C GLU A 226 -1.17 -32.58 24.73
N GLY A 227 -2.18 -32.10 25.46
CA GLY A 227 -2.12 -31.87 26.90
C GLY A 227 -1.84 -30.42 27.29
N GLY A 228 -2.91 -29.65 27.48
CA GLY A 228 -2.82 -28.32 28.09
C GLY A 228 -4.00 -27.44 27.72
N ASP A 229 -5.14 -27.68 28.34
CA ASP A 229 -6.26 -26.74 28.37
C ASP A 229 -5.77 -25.44 29.07
N SER A 230 -5.32 -24.49 28.27
CA SER A 230 -5.17 -23.10 28.70
C SER A 230 -5.77 -22.24 27.61
N GLY A 231 -7.01 -21.80 27.85
CA GLY A 231 -7.68 -20.78 27.06
C GLY A 231 -6.91 -19.46 27.13
N SER A 232 -5.84 -19.33 26.35
CA SER A 232 -5.27 -18.04 26.04
C SER A 232 -6.13 -17.43 24.94
N SER A 233 -7.06 -16.58 25.34
CA SER A 233 -7.77 -15.69 24.43
C SER A 233 -6.71 -14.89 23.67
N SER A 234 -6.37 -15.32 22.45
CA SER A 234 -5.58 -14.53 21.50
C SER A 234 -6.26 -13.18 21.42
N SER A 235 -5.62 -12.17 22.02
CA SER A 235 -6.22 -10.84 22.10
C SER A 235 -6.48 -10.41 20.66
N LYS A 236 -7.66 -9.83 20.40
CA LYS A 236 -8.04 -9.34 19.07
C LYS A 236 -6.96 -8.43 18.42
N TRP A 237 -6.09 -7.85 19.23
CA TRP A 237 -5.03 -6.91 18.86
C TRP A 237 -3.64 -7.54 18.81
N GLU A 238 -3.54 -8.87 18.83
CA GLU A 238 -2.27 -9.58 18.61
C GLU A 238 -1.79 -9.36 17.16
N ILE A 239 -0.53 -8.94 17.02
CA ILE A 239 0.10 -8.79 15.70
C ILE A 239 0.45 -10.19 15.21
N LYS A 240 0.07 -10.50 13.97
CA LYS A 240 0.48 -11.74 13.31
C LYS A 240 0.59 -11.56 11.80
N PRO A 241 1.57 -12.20 11.15
CA PRO A 241 1.59 -12.33 9.71
C PRO A 241 0.33 -13.04 9.22
N SER A 242 -0.24 -12.56 8.12
CA SER A 242 -1.44 -13.11 7.49
C SER A 242 -1.14 -13.35 6.01
N SER A 243 -1.20 -14.62 5.59
CA SER A 243 -0.90 -14.97 4.20
C SER A 243 -2.04 -14.58 3.26
N LEU A 244 -1.73 -13.79 2.22
CA LEU A 244 -2.64 -13.53 1.10
C LEU A 244 -2.76 -14.73 0.16
N THR A 245 -1.74 -15.58 0.08
CA THR A 245 -1.63 -16.64 -0.93
C THR A 245 -2.09 -18.01 -0.43
N ASP A 246 -2.08 -18.25 0.88
CA ASP A 246 -2.53 -19.51 1.49
C ASP A 246 -4.07 -19.63 1.57
N LYS A 247 -4.80 -18.53 1.35
CA LYS A 247 -6.27 -18.50 1.42
C LYS A 247 -6.94 -18.71 0.06
N LYS A 248 -8.23 -19.03 0.10
CA LYS A 248 -9.04 -19.13 -1.13
C LYS A 248 -9.15 -17.74 -1.78
N PRO A 249 -8.88 -17.61 -3.09
CA PRO A 249 -9.08 -16.34 -3.78
C PRO A 249 -10.56 -15.93 -3.75
N THR A 250 -10.79 -14.63 -3.56
CA THR A 250 -12.13 -14.02 -3.64
C THR A 250 -12.76 -14.21 -5.02
N HIS A 251 -11.93 -14.15 -6.07
CA HIS A 251 -12.31 -14.38 -7.45
C HIS A 251 -11.22 -15.19 -8.16
N SER A 252 -11.63 -16.16 -8.97
CA SER A 252 -10.70 -17.00 -9.73
C SER A 252 -11.37 -17.49 -11.00
N ASN A 253 -10.70 -17.33 -12.14
CA ASN A 253 -11.06 -17.93 -13.41
C ASN A 253 -9.80 -18.22 -14.25
N SER A 254 -9.95 -18.64 -15.50
CA SER A 254 -8.82 -18.92 -16.41
C SER A 254 -7.96 -17.69 -16.75
N HIS A 255 -8.43 -16.48 -16.44
CA HIS A 255 -7.80 -15.21 -16.77
C HIS A 255 -7.11 -14.54 -15.59
N GLY A 256 -7.32 -15.03 -14.36
CA GLY A 256 -6.67 -14.47 -13.20
C GLY A 256 -7.26 -14.90 -11.86
N ARG A 257 -6.60 -14.46 -10.80
CA ARG A 257 -6.97 -14.70 -9.40
C ARG A 257 -6.84 -13.41 -8.61
N HIS A 258 -7.76 -13.18 -7.67
CA HIS A 258 -7.75 -12.04 -6.76
C HIS A 258 -7.87 -12.53 -5.31
N TYR A 259 -6.93 -12.14 -4.47
CA TYR A 259 -6.89 -12.41 -3.04
C TYR A 259 -7.04 -11.10 -2.28
N GLU A 260 -7.56 -11.16 -1.06
CA GLU A 260 -7.81 -9.97 -0.24
C GLU A 260 -7.73 -10.32 1.25
N ILE A 261 -7.17 -9.44 2.06
CA ILE A 261 -7.28 -9.41 3.51
C ILE A 261 -7.95 -8.09 3.85
N THR A 262 -9.10 -8.19 4.49
CA THR A 262 -9.89 -7.02 4.89
C THR A 262 -9.69 -6.66 6.35
N GLY A 263 -10.16 -5.48 6.75
CA GLY A 263 -10.28 -5.11 8.17
C GLY A 263 -11.14 -6.08 9.02
N ASP A 264 -11.96 -6.92 8.40
CA ASP A 264 -12.69 -7.98 9.11
C ASP A 264 -11.81 -9.15 9.53
N GLU A 265 -10.74 -9.39 8.79
CA GLU A 265 -9.78 -10.47 9.04
C GLU A 265 -8.56 -9.99 9.83
N CYS A 266 -8.15 -8.73 9.61
CA CYS A 266 -7.05 -8.10 10.31
C CYS A 266 -7.51 -6.82 11.03
N PRO A 267 -7.67 -6.85 12.37
CA PRO A 267 -8.08 -5.68 13.15
C PRO A 267 -7.14 -4.47 13.03
N HIS A 268 -5.85 -4.70 12.77
CA HIS A 268 -4.89 -3.62 12.53
C HIS A 268 -5.16 -2.90 11.20
N LEU A 269 -5.49 -3.64 10.13
CA LEU A 269 -5.92 -3.03 8.86
C LEU A 269 -7.23 -2.25 9.01
N ARG A 270 -8.15 -2.72 9.86
CA ARG A 270 -9.36 -1.98 10.20
C ARG A 270 -9.08 -0.65 10.88
N LEU A 271 -8.09 -0.61 11.79
CA LEU A 271 -7.70 0.61 12.47
C LEU A 271 -7.17 1.66 11.48
N LEU A 272 -6.45 1.20 10.46
CA LEU A 272 -5.89 2.03 9.39
C LEU A 272 -6.90 2.37 8.28
N ASP A 273 -8.12 1.80 8.34
CA ASP A 273 -9.13 1.88 7.27
C ASP A 273 -8.59 1.42 5.90
N MET A 274 -7.86 0.31 5.92
CA MET A 274 -7.20 -0.28 4.75
C MET A 274 -7.65 -1.72 4.50
N ASP A 275 -7.61 -2.11 3.23
CA ASP A 275 -7.65 -3.51 2.79
C ASP A 275 -6.44 -3.78 1.88
N VAL A 276 -5.88 -5.00 1.93
CA VAL A 276 -4.75 -5.41 1.09
C VAL A 276 -5.18 -6.55 0.18
N GLY A 277 -4.95 -6.41 -1.11
CA GLY A 277 -5.27 -7.39 -2.14
C GLY A 277 -4.08 -7.78 -3.01
N LEU A 278 -4.14 -8.97 -3.58
CA LEU A 278 -3.16 -9.47 -4.54
C LEU A 278 -3.89 -9.94 -5.79
N ALA A 279 -3.58 -9.33 -6.94
CA ALA A 279 -4.18 -9.67 -8.22
C ALA A 279 -3.14 -10.31 -9.14
N ASN A 280 -3.43 -11.51 -9.62
CA ASN A 280 -2.68 -12.19 -10.67
C ASN A 280 -3.51 -12.16 -11.95
N ILE A 281 -3.00 -11.49 -12.98
CA ILE A 281 -3.61 -11.40 -14.29
C ILE A 281 -2.82 -12.29 -15.25
N ALA A 282 -3.49 -13.30 -15.80
CA ALA A 282 -2.88 -14.19 -16.78
C ALA A 282 -2.44 -13.39 -18.01
N ARG A 283 -1.40 -13.87 -18.68
CA ARG A 283 -0.88 -13.26 -19.91
C ARG A 283 -2.00 -13.01 -20.93
N GLY A 284 -1.99 -11.84 -21.56
CA GLY A 284 -2.99 -11.47 -22.57
C GLY A 284 -4.40 -11.30 -22.03
N SER A 285 -4.58 -11.37 -20.71
CA SER A 285 -5.85 -11.14 -20.03
C SER A 285 -5.88 -9.76 -19.37
N MET A 286 -7.03 -9.39 -18.84
CA MET A 286 -7.23 -8.13 -18.14
C MET A 286 -8.02 -8.33 -16.85
N MET A 287 -7.95 -7.37 -15.93
CA MET A 287 -9.06 -7.13 -15.00
C MET A 287 -10.13 -6.31 -15.70
N ALA A 288 -11.39 -6.73 -15.57
CA ALA A 288 -12.51 -6.03 -16.22
C ALA A 288 -12.56 -4.55 -15.79
N PRO A 289 -13.01 -3.63 -16.67
CA PRO A 289 -13.23 -2.24 -16.29
C PRO A 289 -14.14 -2.15 -15.07
N SER A 290 -13.61 -1.53 -14.02
CA SER A 290 -14.25 -1.45 -12.72
C SER A 290 -13.80 -0.20 -11.98
N TYR A 291 -14.58 0.25 -11.00
CA TYR A 291 -14.20 1.37 -10.13
C TYR A 291 -14.46 1.04 -8.66
N ASN A 292 -13.59 1.51 -7.76
CA ASN A 292 -13.86 1.44 -6.33
C ASN A 292 -14.93 2.48 -5.97
N THR A 293 -15.90 2.13 -5.14
CA THR A 293 -16.99 3.06 -4.78
C THR A 293 -16.51 4.20 -3.88
N ARG A 294 -15.64 3.89 -2.91
CA ARG A 294 -15.16 4.84 -1.90
C ARG A 294 -13.64 4.79 -1.67
N ALA A 295 -12.99 3.68 -2.02
CA ALA A 295 -11.58 3.49 -1.73
C ALA A 295 -10.66 4.06 -2.82
N ASN A 296 -9.64 4.80 -2.42
CA ASN A 296 -8.49 5.10 -3.27
C ASN A 296 -7.57 3.88 -3.27
N LYS A 297 -7.03 3.49 -4.42
CA LYS A 297 -6.20 2.29 -4.54
C LYS A 297 -4.80 2.64 -4.99
N ILE A 298 -3.80 2.22 -4.23
CA ILE A 298 -2.40 2.24 -4.62
C ILE A 298 -2.05 0.83 -5.09
N ALA A 299 -1.74 0.70 -6.38
CA ALA A 299 -1.40 -0.57 -7.01
C ALA A 299 0.08 -0.62 -7.36
N ILE A 300 0.78 -1.65 -6.91
CA ILE A 300 2.22 -1.83 -7.10
C ILE A 300 2.44 -3.09 -7.94
N VAL A 301 3.13 -2.95 -9.08
CA VAL A 301 3.43 -4.08 -9.97
C VAL A 301 4.59 -4.87 -9.39
N LEU A 302 4.28 -6.03 -8.84
CA LEU A 302 5.27 -6.93 -8.23
C LEU A 302 6.05 -7.73 -9.28
N LYS A 303 5.42 -8.07 -10.39
CA LYS A 303 6.01 -8.89 -11.45
C LYS A 303 5.32 -8.66 -12.79
N GLY A 304 6.07 -8.78 -13.88
CA GLY A 304 5.55 -8.74 -15.24
C GLY A 304 5.39 -7.32 -15.79
N GLN A 305 4.69 -7.21 -16.92
CA GLN A 305 4.47 -5.94 -17.60
C GLN A 305 3.11 -5.91 -18.31
N GLY A 306 2.62 -4.70 -18.56
CA GLY A 306 1.31 -4.48 -19.15
C GLY A 306 1.03 -3.02 -19.37
N TYR A 307 -0.25 -2.66 -19.25
CA TYR A 307 -0.69 -1.27 -19.22
C TYR A 307 -1.98 -1.15 -18.42
N PHE A 308 -2.29 0.07 -18.01
CA PHE A 308 -3.62 0.41 -17.49
C PHE A 308 -4.26 1.49 -18.33
N GLU A 309 -5.59 1.50 -18.32
CA GLU A 309 -6.42 2.57 -18.86
C GLU A 309 -7.44 2.98 -17.81
N MET A 310 -7.62 4.28 -17.62
CA MET A 310 -8.53 4.84 -16.63
C MET A 310 -9.31 6.01 -17.23
N ALA A 311 -10.62 6.05 -16.99
CA ALA A 311 -11.45 7.21 -17.32
C ALA A 311 -11.37 8.23 -16.18
N CYS A 312 -10.89 9.44 -16.47
CA CYS A 312 -10.75 10.51 -15.50
C CYS A 312 -11.50 11.78 -15.96
N PRO A 313 -12.43 12.32 -15.15
CA PRO A 313 -13.08 13.59 -15.45
C PRO A 313 -12.30 14.83 -14.94
N HIS A 314 -11.26 14.63 -14.11
CA HIS A 314 -10.53 15.71 -13.42
C HIS A 314 -9.26 16.19 -14.15
N VAL A 315 -8.74 15.42 -15.11
CA VAL A 315 -7.58 15.86 -15.91
C VAL A 315 -8.04 16.94 -16.89
N SER A 316 -7.71 18.18 -16.57
CA SER A 316 -7.76 19.33 -17.48
C SER A 316 -6.55 19.27 -18.41
N GLY A 317 -6.75 19.50 -19.70
CA GLY A 317 -5.66 19.58 -20.67
C GLY A 317 -6.21 19.82 -22.07
N GLY A 318 -5.63 20.77 -22.81
CA GLY A 318 -6.14 21.36 -24.06
C GLY A 318 -6.68 20.37 -25.08
N ARG A 319 -7.60 20.86 -25.92
CA ARG A 319 -8.25 20.14 -27.01
C ARG A 319 -7.22 19.45 -27.92
N SER A 320 -6.86 18.22 -27.62
CA SER A 320 -6.39 17.27 -28.63
C SER A 320 -7.62 16.74 -29.34
N SER A 321 -8.20 17.56 -30.20
CA SER A 321 -9.15 17.09 -31.21
C SER A 321 -8.46 16.00 -32.03
N PRO A 322 -9.11 14.89 -32.35
CA PRO A 322 -8.56 13.96 -33.33
C PRO A 322 -8.41 14.74 -34.64
N ARG A 323 -7.19 14.82 -35.18
CA ARG A 323 -6.96 15.20 -36.58
C ARG A 323 -7.82 14.28 -37.44
N ARG A 324 -9.01 14.74 -37.80
CA ARG A 324 -9.71 14.26 -38.98
C ARG A 324 -8.95 14.87 -40.13
N GLU A 325 -8.15 14.05 -40.81
CA GLU A 325 -7.76 14.34 -42.18
C GLU A 325 -9.04 14.48 -43.00
N ARG A 326 -9.51 15.71 -43.16
CA ARG A 326 -10.33 16.11 -44.29
C ARG A 326 -9.49 17.07 -45.09
N GLY A 327 -9.09 16.60 -46.27
CA GLY A 327 -8.43 17.42 -47.26
C GLY A 327 -9.27 18.64 -47.63
N HIS A 328 -8.56 19.72 -47.86
CA HIS A 328 -8.85 20.88 -48.69
C HIS A 328 -10.28 21.45 -48.70
N GLY A 329 -10.40 22.67 -48.18
CA GLY A 329 -11.33 23.64 -48.74
C GLY A 329 -11.79 24.70 -47.76
N ARG A 330 -11.20 25.90 -47.92
CA ARG A 330 -11.76 27.22 -47.58
C ARG A 330 -11.51 27.72 -46.15
N GLU A 331 -10.55 28.64 -46.09
CA GLU A 331 -10.41 29.70 -45.11
C GLU A 331 -11.66 30.61 -45.16
N GLU A 332 -11.93 31.29 -44.04
CA GLU A 332 -12.99 32.28 -43.75
C GLU A 332 -14.12 31.77 -42.83
N GLU A 333 -14.41 32.58 -41.80
CA GLU A 333 -15.37 32.43 -40.69
C GLU A 333 -14.82 31.86 -39.35
N GLU A 334 -13.77 32.47 -38.82
CA GLU A 334 -13.64 32.70 -37.37
C GLU A 334 -14.02 34.16 -37.09
N GLU A 335 -15.14 34.36 -36.37
CA GLU A 335 -15.60 35.56 -35.65
C GLU A 335 -17.12 35.72 -35.81
N ARG A 336 -17.92 34.92 -35.09
CA ARG A 336 -19.33 35.21 -34.74
C ARG A 336 -20.01 34.14 -33.88
N GLU A 337 -19.41 33.69 -32.78
CA GLU A 337 -20.17 33.03 -31.70
C GLU A 337 -19.58 33.37 -30.31
N GLU A 338 -19.27 34.64 -30.06
CA GLU A 338 -19.14 35.18 -28.70
C GLU A 338 -20.05 36.40 -28.60
N GLU A 339 -21.34 36.16 -28.39
CA GLU A 339 -22.31 37.07 -27.74
C GLU A 339 -23.73 36.57 -28.05
N GLN A 340 -24.17 35.54 -27.33
CA GLN A 340 -25.54 35.36 -26.85
C GLN A 340 -25.69 33.98 -26.21
N GLY A 341 -25.70 33.96 -24.88
CA GLY A 341 -25.87 32.72 -24.13
C GLY A 341 -25.63 32.87 -22.64
N GLY A 342 -26.16 33.93 -22.03
CA GLY A 342 -26.38 33.96 -20.58
C GLY A 342 -27.38 32.87 -20.19
N GLY A 343 -26.86 31.69 -19.88
CA GLY A 343 -27.63 30.55 -19.39
C GLY A 343 -26.65 29.53 -18.83
N GLY A 344 -26.90 29.04 -17.61
CA GLY A 344 -26.05 28.09 -16.90
C GLY A 344 -25.86 26.76 -17.66
N GLY A 345 -25.02 26.77 -18.68
CA GLY A 345 -24.62 25.62 -19.46
C GLY A 345 -23.76 24.71 -18.60
N GLN A 346 -24.37 23.67 -18.06
CA GLN A 346 -23.69 22.56 -17.43
C GLN A 346 -22.59 22.07 -18.37
N LYS A 347 -21.31 22.43 -18.11
CA LYS A 347 -20.15 21.97 -18.88
C LYS A 347 -20.33 20.47 -19.11
N SER A 348 -20.41 20.05 -20.38
CA SER A 348 -20.50 18.63 -20.74
C SER A 348 -19.42 17.88 -19.97
N ARG A 349 -19.82 16.98 -19.06
CA ARG A 349 -18.89 16.19 -18.26
C ARG A 349 -18.19 15.21 -19.18
N SER A 350 -17.05 15.60 -19.74
CA SER A 350 -16.24 14.75 -20.60
C SER A 350 -15.24 13.94 -19.78
N TYR A 351 -15.14 12.64 -20.04
CA TYR A 351 -14.06 11.80 -19.53
C TYR A 351 -12.84 11.88 -20.44
N ARG A 352 -11.64 11.85 -19.84
CA ARG A 352 -10.37 11.71 -20.55
C ARG A 352 -9.78 10.34 -20.26
N GLN A 353 -9.13 9.75 -21.26
CA GLN A 353 -8.39 8.51 -21.08
C GLN A 353 -7.01 8.81 -20.50
N VAL A 354 -6.76 8.32 -19.29
CA VAL A 354 -5.43 8.20 -18.72
C VAL A 354 -4.90 6.81 -19.08
N LYS A 355 -3.71 6.75 -19.66
CA LYS A 355 -3.09 5.49 -20.08
C LYS A 355 -1.59 5.50 -19.80
N SER A 356 -1.07 4.41 -19.26
CA SER A 356 0.37 4.19 -19.15
C SER A 356 0.73 2.73 -19.25
N ARG A 357 1.93 2.46 -19.78
CA ARG A 357 2.57 1.14 -19.65
C ARG A 357 3.02 0.97 -18.21
N ILE A 358 2.95 -0.27 -17.74
CA ILE A 358 3.34 -0.64 -16.39
C ILE A 358 4.30 -1.82 -16.46
N ARG A 359 5.29 -1.84 -15.58
CA ARG A 359 6.28 -2.90 -15.45
C ARG A 359 6.55 -3.13 -13.96
N GLU A 360 7.27 -4.18 -13.63
CA GLU A 360 7.73 -4.41 -12.27
C GLU A 360 8.35 -3.14 -11.66
N GLY A 361 7.91 -2.78 -10.45
CA GLY A 361 8.26 -1.54 -9.75
C GLY A 361 7.38 -0.32 -10.08
N SER A 362 6.49 -0.40 -11.08
CA SER A 362 5.51 0.66 -11.33
C SER A 362 4.51 0.77 -10.18
N VAL A 363 4.23 2.01 -9.75
CA VAL A 363 3.16 2.35 -8.80
C VAL A 363 2.07 3.12 -9.53
N ILE A 364 0.82 2.74 -9.34
CA ILE A 364 -0.35 3.33 -9.97
C ILE A 364 -1.32 3.78 -8.88
N VAL A 365 -1.85 4.99 -8.98
CA VAL A 365 -2.89 5.49 -8.08
C VAL A 365 -4.22 5.52 -8.83
N ILE A 366 -5.22 4.83 -8.28
CA ILE A 366 -6.57 4.74 -8.83
C ILE A 366 -7.52 5.37 -7.82
N PRO A 367 -7.93 6.64 -8.00
CA PRO A 367 -8.83 7.28 -7.06
C PRO A 367 -10.22 6.62 -7.08
N ALA A 368 -10.95 6.81 -5.98
CA ALA A 368 -12.33 6.35 -5.89
C ALA A 368 -13.17 6.88 -7.07
N GLY A 369 -14.12 6.06 -7.54
CA GLY A 369 -15.03 6.40 -8.63
C GLY A 369 -14.43 6.39 -10.04
N HIS A 370 -13.13 6.17 -10.22
CA HIS A 370 -12.48 6.18 -11.54
C HIS A 370 -12.47 4.77 -12.19
N PRO A 371 -13.25 4.54 -13.27
CA PRO A 371 -13.25 3.26 -13.97
C PRO A 371 -11.88 2.97 -14.57
N THR A 372 -11.32 1.82 -14.22
CA THR A 372 -9.96 1.41 -14.56
C THR A 372 -9.95 -0.02 -15.06
N ALA A 373 -9.14 -0.27 -16.10
CA ALA A 373 -8.80 -1.59 -16.60
C ALA A 373 -7.29 -1.80 -16.47
N LEU A 374 -6.89 -2.98 -16.00
CA LEU A 374 -5.49 -3.41 -15.90
C LEU A 374 -5.28 -4.57 -16.85
N VAL A 375 -4.31 -4.46 -17.75
CA VAL A 375 -4.10 -5.44 -18.82
C VAL A 375 -2.70 -6.00 -18.75
N ALA A 376 -2.58 -7.33 -18.70
CA ALA A 376 -1.31 -8.01 -18.81
C ALA A 376 -0.83 -8.02 -20.26
N GLY A 377 0.41 -7.59 -20.49
CA GLY A 377 0.97 -7.47 -21.83
C GLY A 377 1.10 -8.82 -22.53
N GLU A 378 0.96 -8.81 -23.85
CA GLU A 378 1.43 -9.89 -24.72
C GLU A 378 2.84 -9.57 -25.22
N ALA A 379 3.53 -10.58 -25.77
CA ALA A 379 4.81 -10.30 -26.44
C ALA A 379 4.54 -9.38 -27.65
N ALA A 380 5.50 -8.51 -27.99
CA ALA A 380 5.37 -7.58 -29.10
C ALA A 380 4.83 -8.28 -30.36
N GLY A 381 3.64 -7.87 -30.83
CA GLY A 381 3.05 -8.36 -32.09
C GLY A 381 1.55 -8.68 -32.09
N VAL A 382 0.88 -8.78 -30.93
CA VAL A 382 -0.57 -9.06 -30.89
C VAL A 382 -1.28 -7.95 -30.11
N ARG A 383 -2.17 -7.23 -30.80
CA ARG A 383 -3.13 -6.30 -30.20
C ARG A 383 -4.45 -7.05 -30.04
N GLY A 384 -4.78 -7.45 -28.82
CA GLY A 384 -6.13 -7.93 -28.50
C GLY A 384 -6.17 -8.93 -27.36
N GLY A 385 -6.20 -8.45 -26.12
CA GLY A 385 -6.53 -9.31 -24.98
C GLY A 385 -8.00 -9.69 -25.01
N ARG A 386 -8.30 -11.00 -25.07
CA ARG A 386 -9.67 -11.54 -24.94
C ARG A 386 -9.77 -12.28 -23.61
N GLY A 387 -10.45 -11.66 -22.64
CA GLY A 387 -10.86 -12.31 -21.40
C GLY A 387 -10.52 -11.52 -20.13
N ALA A 388 -11.45 -11.51 -19.18
CA ALA A 388 -11.38 -10.68 -17.99
C ALA A 388 -11.42 -11.51 -16.67
N ALA A 389 -10.59 -11.12 -15.70
CA ALA A 389 -10.69 -11.51 -14.30
C ALA A 389 -11.60 -10.50 -13.57
N GLY A 390 -12.57 -10.99 -12.78
CA GLY A 390 -13.40 -10.15 -11.90
C GLY A 390 -12.68 -9.87 -10.56
N GLY A 391 -12.96 -8.73 -9.93
CA GLY A 391 -12.47 -8.35 -8.59
C GLY A 391 -13.61 -7.83 -7.68
N PRO A 392 -13.41 -7.75 -6.34
CA PRO A 392 -14.47 -7.43 -5.38
C PRO A 392 -14.84 -5.93 -5.30
N CYS A 393 -16.06 -5.64 -4.84
CA CYS A 393 -16.62 -4.29 -4.60
C CYS A 393 -16.61 -3.34 -5.81
N HIS A 394 -16.87 -3.88 -6.99
CA HIS A 394 -16.81 -3.15 -8.24
C HIS A 394 -18.13 -3.27 -9.01
N ARG A 395 -18.78 -2.14 -9.31
CA ARG A 395 -19.77 -2.12 -10.40
C ARG A 395 -19.00 -2.30 -11.70
N SER A 396 -19.14 -3.48 -12.31
CA SER A 396 -18.68 -3.69 -13.69
C SER A 396 -19.56 -2.86 -14.62
N THR A 397 -18.95 -2.09 -15.52
CA THR A 397 -19.68 -1.30 -16.51
C THR A 397 -20.13 -2.14 -17.72
N GLU A 398 -19.66 -3.38 -17.86
CA GLU A 398 -20.14 -4.27 -18.92
C GLU A 398 -19.85 -5.74 -18.61
N GLY A 399 -20.90 -6.55 -18.73
CA GLY A 399 -20.85 -8.01 -18.66
C GLY A 399 -22.17 -8.57 -19.14
N ARG A 400 -22.30 -8.78 -20.46
CA ARG A 400 -23.41 -9.54 -21.04
C ARG A 400 -23.42 -10.94 -20.42
N ARG A 401 -24.35 -11.20 -19.50
CA ARG A 401 -24.84 -12.56 -19.27
C ARG A 401 -25.68 -12.93 -20.49
N LEU A 402 -25.26 -13.93 -21.26
CA LEU A 402 -26.15 -14.60 -22.19
C LEU A 402 -27.11 -15.49 -21.38
N PRO A 403 -28.44 -15.32 -21.48
CA PRO A 403 -29.40 -16.15 -20.77
C PRO A 403 -29.80 -17.37 -21.61
N ALA A 404 -29.88 -18.54 -20.98
CA ALA A 404 -30.77 -19.59 -21.45
C ALA A 404 -32.19 -19.26 -20.93
N ARG A 405 -33.16 -19.13 -21.85
CA ARG A 405 -34.62 -18.98 -21.65
C ARG A 405 -35.19 -20.10 -20.75
N ALA A 406 -36.32 -20.05 -20.05
CA ALA A 406 -37.40 -19.14 -19.56
C ALA A 406 -38.44 -20.07 -18.85
N PRO A 407 -39.56 -19.66 -18.17
CA PRO A 407 -40.11 -18.32 -17.92
C PRO A 407 -40.44 -18.00 -16.44
N GLU A 408 -40.75 -16.72 -16.20
CA GLU A 408 -41.28 -16.09 -14.98
C GLU A 408 -42.78 -16.42 -14.75
N PRO A 409 -43.46 -16.11 -13.61
CA PRO A 409 -43.47 -14.75 -13.03
C PRO A 409 -43.68 -14.57 -11.49
N GLN A 410 -43.49 -13.31 -11.07
CA GLN A 410 -44.00 -12.62 -9.87
C GLN A 410 -43.25 -12.79 -8.54
N GLY A 411 -42.61 -11.70 -8.08
CA GLY A 411 -42.10 -11.59 -6.72
C GLY A 411 -41.13 -10.42 -6.52
N LEU A 412 -41.63 -9.32 -5.97
CA LEU A 412 -40.90 -8.16 -5.49
C LEU A 412 -39.74 -8.51 -4.51
N VAL A 413 -38.78 -7.59 -4.44
CA VAL A 413 -37.75 -7.37 -3.39
C VAL A 413 -36.42 -8.13 -3.51
N GLY A 414 -35.34 -7.35 -3.64
CA GLY A 414 -33.97 -7.82 -3.51
C GLY A 414 -32.90 -6.74 -3.67
N VAL A 415 -33.12 -5.53 -3.15
CA VAL A 415 -32.04 -4.56 -2.93
C VAL A 415 -31.18 -5.12 -1.80
N SER A 416 -30.02 -5.69 -2.12
CA SER A 416 -29.04 -6.10 -1.10
C SER A 416 -27.96 -5.02 -0.96
N SER A 417 -28.06 -4.33 0.18
CA SER A 417 -27.11 -3.43 0.86
C SER A 417 -25.63 -3.67 0.52
N ALA A 418 -24.88 -2.68 0.03
CA ALA A 418 -24.33 -1.54 0.78
C ALA A 418 -23.21 -1.92 1.78
N CYS A 419 -21.96 -1.52 1.48
CA CYS A 419 -20.99 -1.15 2.51
C CYS A 419 -21.51 0.12 3.22
N LEU A 420 -22.51 -0.06 4.07
CA LEU A 420 -22.92 0.88 5.10
C LEU A 420 -22.16 0.50 6.37
N ARG A 421 -20.93 1.01 6.51
CA ARG A 421 -20.27 1.17 7.82
C ARG A 421 -19.54 2.51 7.86
N CYS A 422 -20.32 3.58 7.97
CA CYS A 422 -19.93 4.75 8.76
C CYS A 422 -20.76 4.68 10.04
N SER A 423 -20.20 4.14 11.13
CA SER A 423 -20.86 4.28 12.43
C SER A 423 -20.60 5.70 12.94
N GLY A 424 -21.45 6.64 12.52
CA GLY A 424 -21.70 7.82 13.32
C GLY A 424 -22.40 7.40 14.61
N ARG A 425 -21.70 7.47 15.74
CA ARG A 425 -22.35 7.63 17.04
C ARG A 425 -21.95 8.99 17.58
N SER A 426 -22.83 9.96 17.39
CA SER A 426 -22.92 11.12 18.26
C SER A 426 -23.30 10.61 19.66
N SER A 427 -22.36 10.55 20.59
CA SER A 427 -22.70 10.55 22.01
C SER A 427 -22.58 11.98 22.51
N ALA A 428 -23.69 12.72 22.46
CA ALA A 428 -23.86 13.87 23.32
C ALA A 428 -24.01 13.38 24.76
N SER A 429 -22.91 13.37 25.51
CA SER A 429 -22.96 13.27 26.98
C SER A 429 -22.63 14.64 27.57
N ARG A 430 -23.58 15.19 28.32
CA ARG A 430 -23.41 16.40 29.14
C ARG A 430 -22.24 16.20 30.12
N PRO A 431 -21.45 17.23 30.43
CA PRO A 431 -20.30 17.11 31.32
C PRO A 431 -20.76 16.95 32.77
N ARG A 432 -20.38 15.84 33.41
CA ARG A 432 -20.33 15.75 34.88
C ARG A 432 -18.95 16.21 35.33
N ARG A 433 -18.92 17.25 36.16
CA ARG A 433 -17.73 17.73 36.87
C ARG A 433 -17.21 16.64 37.81
N SER A 434 -15.93 16.30 37.70
CA SER A 434 -15.16 15.65 38.78
C SER A 434 -13.74 16.24 38.82
N ARG A 435 -13.31 16.53 40.04
CA ARG A 435 -12.13 17.34 40.45
C ARG A 435 -10.78 16.72 40.04
N PRO A 436 -9.70 17.53 39.94
CA PRO A 436 -8.36 17.04 39.64
C PRO A 436 -7.73 16.29 40.83
N PRO A 437 -6.80 15.37 40.58
CA PRO A 437 -5.96 14.81 41.64
C PRO A 437 -4.96 15.88 42.11
N ARG A 438 -4.77 15.93 43.43
CA ARG A 438 -3.66 16.68 44.05
C ARG A 438 -2.37 15.90 43.81
N TRP A 439 -1.31 16.66 43.55
CA TRP A 439 0.07 16.21 43.46
C TRP A 439 0.53 15.47 44.71
#